data_AF-A0AAU6LL07-F1
#
_entry.id   AF-A0AAU6LL07-F1
#
_cell.length_a   1.000
_cell.length_b   1.000
_cell.length_c   1.000
_cell.angle_alpha   90.00
_cell.angle_beta   90.00
_cell.angle_gamma   90.00
#
_symmetry.space_group_name_H-M   'P 1'
#
loop_
_entity.id
_entity.type
_entity.pdbx_description
1 polymer ?
#
loop_
_entity_poly.entity_id
_entity_poly.type
_entity_poly.pdbx_seq_one_letter_code
_entity_poly.pdbx_strand_id
1 'polypeptide(L)'
;METGPIVVFANFLSDLAVDLNEGQILAQWAQQAPRKAWLLRPGDVLVTPVPLSREFLRYVYGLTGVPPESVAVVEVPPAGAVPLARAVREAGLIEHIRALAGDRGAALLPTALDASAIAFARDVGLAVHPYPTVEAAEAALKMTMLLNTKTGFRETAEQLGMRLPAGRVCLRPETEGVARELLRESSVSW
;
A
#
# COMPACT_ATOMS: atom_id res chain seq x y z
N MET A 1 13.84 15.76 15.99
CA MET A 1 12.75 16.50 15.33
C MET A 1 11.54 15.60 15.41
N GLU A 2 10.52 15.94 16.20
CA GLU A 2 9.31 15.13 16.27
C GLU A 2 8.64 15.13 14.89
N THR A 3 8.52 13.96 14.28
CA THR A 3 7.73 13.75 13.07
C THR A 3 6.26 13.94 13.43
N GLY A 4 5.52 14.71 12.63
CA GLY A 4 4.08 14.89 12.84
C GLY A 4 3.28 13.60 12.64
N PRO A 5 1.95 13.65 12.85
CA PRO A 5 1.06 12.50 12.71
C PRO A 5 1.22 11.76 11.38
N ILE A 6 1.13 10.42 11.42
CA ILE A 6 1.05 9.60 10.22
C ILE A 6 -0.42 9.33 9.90
N VAL A 7 -0.82 9.65 8.67
CA VAL A 7 -2.09 9.21 8.10
C VAL A 7 -1.87 7.85 7.44
N VAL A 8 -2.14 6.78 8.18
CA VAL A 8 -2.06 5.40 7.70
C VAL A 8 -3.22 5.14 6.74
N PHE A 9 -2.90 4.97 5.45
CA PHE A 9 -3.89 4.90 4.37
C PHE A 9 -4.01 3.47 3.85
N ALA A 10 -5.12 2.79 4.17
CA ALA A 10 -5.35 1.39 3.84
C ALA A 10 -5.88 1.21 2.39
N ASN A 11 -5.18 1.74 1.39
CA ASN A 11 -5.54 1.64 -0.03
C ASN A 11 -5.23 0.26 -0.63
N PHE A 12 -5.99 -0.76 -0.25
CA PHE A 12 -5.89 -2.10 -0.84
C PHE A 12 -6.50 -2.18 -2.24
N LEU A 13 -7.39 -1.25 -2.59
CA LEU A 13 -7.86 -1.04 -3.97
C LEU A 13 -6.85 -0.13 -4.67
N SER A 14 -5.89 -0.75 -5.35
CA SER A 14 -4.73 -0.10 -5.97
C SER A 14 -4.39 -0.77 -7.30
N ASP A 15 -4.14 0.02 -8.32
CA ASP A 15 -3.67 -0.42 -9.64
C ASP A 15 -2.22 -0.96 -9.60
N LEU A 16 -1.50 -0.74 -8.50
CA LEU A 16 -0.24 -1.42 -8.23
C LEU A 16 -0.46 -2.93 -8.07
N ALA A 17 -1.56 -3.35 -7.42
CA ALA A 17 -1.74 -4.73 -6.96
C ALA A 17 -2.38 -5.64 -8.03
N VAL A 18 -3.47 -5.18 -8.65
CA VAL A 18 -4.18 -5.86 -9.73
C VAL A 18 -5.00 -4.82 -10.49
N ASP A 19 -5.37 -5.13 -11.73
CA ASP A 19 -6.28 -4.29 -12.51
C ASP A 19 -7.56 -4.01 -11.71
N LEU A 20 -7.97 -2.73 -11.65
CA LEU A 20 -9.18 -2.29 -10.94
C LEU A 20 -10.46 -2.92 -11.50
N ASN A 21 -10.44 -3.40 -12.75
CA ASN A 21 -11.53 -4.16 -13.37
C ASN A 21 -11.77 -5.51 -12.67
N GLU A 22 -10.79 -6.04 -11.93
CA GLU A 22 -10.92 -7.24 -11.07
C GLU A 22 -11.57 -6.91 -9.71
N GLY A 23 -12.56 -6.01 -9.71
CA GLY A 23 -13.08 -5.35 -8.52
C GLY A 23 -13.54 -6.27 -7.38
N GLN A 24 -14.00 -7.49 -7.69
CA GLN A 24 -14.35 -8.48 -6.66
C GLN A 24 -13.13 -8.99 -5.89
N ILE A 25 -12.00 -9.24 -6.57
CA ILE A 25 -10.75 -9.69 -5.94
C ILE A 25 -10.21 -8.58 -5.02
N LEU A 26 -10.24 -7.34 -5.51
CA LEU A 26 -9.82 -6.17 -4.74
C LEU A 26 -10.66 -5.94 -3.48
N ALA A 27 -11.98 -6.11 -3.57
CA ALA A 27 -12.86 -6.02 -2.41
C ALA A 27 -12.56 -7.10 -1.36
N GLN A 28 -12.23 -8.32 -1.79
CA GLN A 28 -11.78 -9.39 -0.88
C GLN A 28 -10.43 -9.06 -0.24
N TRP A 29 -9.48 -8.52 -1.00
CA TRP A 29 -8.18 -8.10 -0.45
C TRP A 29 -8.29 -6.95 0.53
N ALA A 30 -9.23 -6.02 0.31
CA ALA A 30 -9.51 -4.94 1.24
C ALA A 30 -9.94 -5.42 2.63
N GLN A 31 -10.46 -6.65 2.77
CA GLN A 31 -10.73 -7.26 4.09
C GLN A 31 -9.50 -7.43 4.96
N GLN A 32 -8.30 -7.29 4.39
CA GLN A 32 -7.04 -7.27 5.14
C GLN A 32 -6.70 -5.90 5.72
N ALA A 33 -7.45 -4.84 5.39
CA ALA A 33 -7.23 -3.48 5.86
C ALA A 33 -7.10 -3.35 7.39
N PRO A 34 -7.84 -4.10 8.23
CA PRO A 34 -7.70 -4.02 9.68
C PRO A 34 -6.26 -4.27 10.19
N ARG A 35 -5.42 -4.99 9.44
CA ARG A 35 -4.01 -5.20 9.81
C ARG A 35 -3.19 -3.91 9.88
N LYS A 36 -3.69 -2.80 9.33
CA LYS A 36 -3.02 -1.50 9.37
C LYS A 36 -3.13 -0.80 10.73
N ALA A 37 -4.07 -1.20 11.59
CA ALA A 37 -4.17 -0.70 12.96
C ALA A 37 -2.89 -0.98 13.79
N TRP A 38 -2.12 -2.03 13.45
CA TRP A 38 -0.85 -2.36 14.10
C TRP A 38 0.28 -1.36 13.84
N LEU A 39 0.12 -0.44 12.87
CA LEU A 39 1.13 0.57 12.55
C LEU A 39 0.93 1.86 13.36
N LEU A 40 -0.21 2.01 14.03
CA LEU A 40 -0.58 3.25 14.69
C LEU A 40 0.33 3.58 15.87
N ARG A 41 0.60 4.87 16.01
CA ARG A 41 1.24 5.51 17.15
C ARG A 41 0.31 6.58 17.72
N PRO A 42 0.53 7.03 18.97
CA PRO A 42 -0.22 8.17 19.50
C PRO A 42 -0.13 9.38 18.55
N GLY A 43 -1.29 9.93 18.21
CA GLY A 43 -1.48 11.04 17.27
C GLY A 43 -1.86 10.62 15.85
N ASP A 44 -1.69 9.34 15.48
CA ASP A 44 -1.91 8.89 14.10
C ASP A 44 -3.40 8.78 13.73
N VAL A 45 -3.64 8.76 12.41
CA VAL A 45 -4.96 8.59 11.81
C VAL A 45 -4.96 7.35 10.91
N LEU A 46 -5.88 6.41 11.15
CA LEU A 46 -6.14 5.29 10.23
C LEU A 46 -7.31 5.66 9.30
N VAL A 47 -7.09 5.63 7.99
CA VAL A 47 -8.15 5.73 6.97
C VAL A 47 -8.35 4.36 6.34
N THR A 48 -9.56 3.81 6.44
CA THR A 48 -9.84 2.40 6.12
C THR A 48 -11.15 2.20 5.37
N PRO A 49 -11.19 1.36 4.31
CA PRO A 49 -12.43 1.00 3.61
C PRO A 49 -13.25 -0.07 4.33
N VAL A 50 -12.70 -0.71 5.37
CA VAL A 50 -13.34 -1.79 6.11
C VAL A 50 -13.55 -1.34 7.55
N PRO A 51 -14.79 -1.41 8.09
CA PRO A 51 -15.06 -1.11 9.48
C PRO A 51 -14.26 -1.99 10.44
N LEU A 52 -13.79 -1.42 11.55
CA LEU A 52 -13.04 -2.14 12.58
C LEU A 52 -13.92 -2.30 13.82
N SER A 53 -14.05 -3.54 14.31
CA SER A 53 -14.78 -3.77 15.54
C SER A 53 -14.05 -3.15 16.74
N ARG A 54 -14.83 -2.72 17.74
CA ARG A 54 -14.28 -2.17 18.99
C ARG A 54 -13.44 -3.22 19.73
N GLU A 55 -13.83 -4.49 19.66
CA GLU A 55 -13.12 -5.62 20.23
C GLU A 55 -11.74 -5.79 19.61
N PHE A 56 -11.65 -5.70 18.28
CA PHE A 56 -10.38 -5.79 17.56
C PHE A 56 -9.47 -4.62 17.90
N LEU A 57 -9.99 -3.39 17.87
CA LEU A 57 -9.20 -2.20 18.23
C LEU A 57 -8.67 -2.29 19.67
N ARG A 58 -9.52 -2.67 20.63
CA ARG A 58 -9.11 -2.89 22.03
C ARG A 58 -8.00 -3.93 22.14
N TYR A 59 -8.10 -5.02 21.38
CA TYR A 59 -7.07 -6.06 21.34
C TYR A 59 -5.73 -5.52 20.80
N VAL A 60 -5.75 -4.82 19.66
CA VAL A 60 -4.55 -4.23 19.06
C VAL A 60 -3.92 -3.22 20.02
N TYR A 61 -4.70 -2.28 20.54
CA TYR A 61 -4.24 -1.25 21.48
C TYR A 61 -3.65 -1.84 22.77
N GLY A 62 -4.25 -2.91 23.30
CA GLY A 62 -3.72 -3.63 24.45
C GLY A 62 -2.35 -4.26 24.20
N LEU A 63 -2.05 -4.67 22.96
CA LEU A 63 -0.77 -5.27 22.59
C LEU A 63 0.28 -4.25 22.14
N THR A 64 -0.13 -3.15 21.50
CA THR A 64 0.78 -2.10 21.04
C THR A 64 1.06 -1.04 22.10
N GLY A 65 0.24 -0.98 23.16
CA GLY A 65 0.32 0.05 24.20
C GLY A 65 -0.16 1.43 23.74
N VAL A 66 -0.81 1.52 22.58
CA VAL A 66 -1.35 2.79 22.06
C VAL A 66 -2.62 3.15 22.81
N PRO A 67 -2.72 4.34 23.44
CA PRO A 67 -3.95 4.78 24.09
C PRO A 67 -5.07 4.97 23.05
N PRO A 68 -6.26 4.36 23.23
CA PRO A 68 -7.35 4.42 22.25
C PRO A 68 -7.79 5.84 21.89
N GLU A 69 -7.74 6.77 22.84
CA GLU A 69 -8.09 8.18 22.70
C GLU A 69 -7.04 9.01 21.97
N SER A 70 -5.84 8.46 21.77
CA SER A 70 -4.73 9.16 21.12
C SER A 70 -4.72 8.98 19.61
N VAL A 71 -5.59 8.15 19.04
CA VAL A 71 -5.64 7.87 17.60
C VAL A 71 -7.04 8.09 17.04
N ALA A 72 -7.11 8.42 15.74
CA ALA A 72 -8.38 8.53 15.04
C ALA A 72 -8.52 7.40 14.01
N VAL A 73 -9.72 6.84 13.88
CA VAL A 73 -10.07 5.87 12.84
C VAL A 73 -11.18 6.47 11.99
N VAL A 74 -10.91 6.66 10.71
CA VAL A 74 -11.84 7.15 9.69
C VAL A 74 -12.25 5.98 8.82
N GLU A 75 -13.44 5.46 9.08
CA GLU A 75 -14.07 4.41 8.27
C GLU A 75 -14.73 5.06 7.05
N VAL A 76 -14.28 4.66 5.86
CA VAL A 76 -14.79 5.19 4.59
C VAL A 76 -15.95 4.31 4.11
N PRO A 77 -17.13 4.88 3.83
CA PRO A 77 -18.27 4.13 3.32
C PRO A 77 -17.94 3.39 2.01
N PRO A 78 -18.56 2.21 1.74
CA PRO A 78 -18.36 1.50 0.49
C PRO A 78 -18.74 2.35 -0.73
N ALA A 79 -17.86 2.44 -1.73
CA ALA A 79 -18.05 3.20 -2.96
C ALA A 79 -17.85 2.34 -4.23
N GLY A 80 -18.08 1.02 -4.12
CA GLY A 80 -17.77 0.06 -5.17
C GLY A 80 -16.26 -0.22 -5.30
N ALA A 81 -15.85 -0.75 -6.46
CA ALA A 81 -14.46 -1.09 -6.75
C ALA A 81 -13.67 0.13 -7.24
N VAL A 82 -13.54 1.14 -6.37
CA VAL A 82 -12.79 2.37 -6.67
C VAL A 82 -11.60 2.54 -5.73
N PRO A 83 -10.55 3.27 -6.14
CA PRO A 83 -9.45 3.61 -5.25
C PRO A 83 -9.92 4.32 -3.97
N LEU A 84 -9.27 4.04 -2.83
CA LEU A 84 -9.69 4.58 -1.53
C LEU A 84 -9.78 6.12 -1.53
N ALA A 85 -8.86 6.81 -2.20
CA ALA A 85 -8.89 8.27 -2.27
C ALA A 85 -10.16 8.81 -2.96
N ARG A 86 -10.66 8.09 -3.96
CA ARG A 86 -11.92 8.44 -4.63
C ARG A 86 -13.10 8.23 -3.67
N ALA A 87 -13.15 7.09 -2.96
CA ALA A 87 -14.19 6.84 -1.97
C ALA A 87 -14.21 7.90 -0.85
N VAL A 88 -13.04 8.32 -0.36
CA VAL A 88 -12.90 9.40 0.62
C VAL A 88 -13.46 10.73 0.09
N ARG A 89 -13.18 11.07 -1.17
CA ARG A 89 -13.68 12.28 -1.81
C ARG A 89 -15.20 12.24 -1.99
N GLU A 90 -15.73 11.13 -2.49
CA GLU A 90 -17.18 10.93 -2.68
C GLU A 90 -17.94 10.97 -1.34
N ALA A 91 -17.31 10.50 -0.26
CA ALA A 91 -17.85 10.58 1.09
C ALA A 91 -17.69 11.97 1.77
N GLY A 92 -17.01 12.93 1.13
CA GLY A 92 -16.79 14.27 1.69
C GLY A 92 -15.84 14.30 2.90
N LEU A 93 -14.95 13.31 3.04
CA LEU A 93 -14.12 13.12 4.24
C LEU A 93 -12.75 13.83 4.18
N ILE A 94 -12.42 14.53 3.09
CA ILE A 94 -11.12 15.18 2.87
C ILE A 94 -10.79 16.17 4.00
N GLU A 95 -11.68 17.12 4.26
CA GLU A 95 -11.46 18.16 5.29
C GLU A 95 -11.40 17.57 6.70
N HIS A 96 -12.16 16.51 6.96
CA HIS A 96 -12.11 15.80 8.23
C HIS A 96 -10.74 15.14 8.46
N ILE A 97 -10.21 14.46 7.44
CA ILE A 97 -8.87 13.84 7.51
C ILE A 97 -7.78 14.90 7.62
N ARG A 98 -7.89 16.01 6.88
CA ARG A 98 -6.97 17.15 6.99
C ARG A 98 -6.94 17.70 8.42
N ALA A 99 -8.10 17.93 9.02
CA ALA A 99 -8.20 18.44 10.39
C ALA A 99 -7.58 17.49 11.42
N LEU A 100 -7.75 16.18 11.24
CA LEU A 100 -7.15 15.17 12.11
C LEU A 100 -5.62 15.07 11.97
N ALA A 101 -5.10 15.21 10.74
CA ALA A 101 -3.66 15.19 10.49
C ALA A 101 -2.93 16.43 11.07
N GLY A 102 -3.65 17.54 11.19
CA GLY A 102 -3.13 18.80 11.72
C GLY A 102 -2.17 19.52 10.76
N ASP A 103 -1.67 20.69 11.19
CA ASP A 103 -1.02 21.65 10.29
C ASP A 103 0.50 21.45 10.11
N ARG A 104 1.14 20.51 10.82
CA ARG A 104 2.62 20.44 10.85
C ARG A 104 3.17 19.02 10.81
N GLY A 105 3.98 18.77 9.77
CA GLY A 105 4.88 17.63 9.68
C GLY A 105 4.20 16.28 9.46
N ALA A 106 2.89 16.27 9.18
CA ALA A 106 2.14 15.05 8.92
C ALA A 106 2.47 14.45 7.54
N ALA A 107 2.41 13.13 7.46
CA ALA A 107 2.67 12.41 6.22
C ALA A 107 1.68 11.26 6.00
N LEU A 108 1.32 11.04 4.75
CA LEU A 108 0.57 9.87 4.32
C LEU A 108 1.47 8.65 4.31
N LEU A 109 1.04 7.56 4.95
CA LEU A 109 1.65 6.24 4.82
C LEU A 109 0.71 5.33 4.02
N PRO A 110 0.85 5.26 2.69
CA PRO A 110 0.01 4.40 1.88
C PRO A 110 0.41 2.92 2.04
N THR A 111 -0.58 2.04 1.90
CA THR A 111 -0.36 0.59 1.83
C THR A 111 0.30 0.20 0.52
N ALA A 112 -0.14 0.81 -0.57
CA ALA A 112 0.45 0.72 -1.90
C ALA A 112 0.77 2.14 -2.36
N LEU A 113 2.01 2.41 -2.78
CA LEU A 113 2.32 3.69 -3.41
C LEU A 113 1.78 3.65 -4.85
N ASP A 114 0.64 4.30 -5.05
CA ASP A 114 -0.03 4.44 -6.35
C ASP A 114 -0.33 5.91 -6.66
N ALA A 115 -0.77 6.17 -7.90
CA ALA A 115 -1.10 7.52 -8.35
C ALA A 115 -2.24 8.16 -7.53
N SER A 116 -3.19 7.34 -7.06
CA SER A 116 -4.36 7.80 -6.31
C SER A 116 -3.99 8.29 -4.91
N ALA A 117 -3.09 7.59 -4.23
CA ALA A 117 -2.55 7.97 -2.92
C ALA A 117 -1.67 9.22 -3.00
N ILE A 118 -0.87 9.36 -4.07
CA ILE A 118 -0.07 10.58 -4.30
C ILE A 118 -0.99 11.79 -4.53
N ALA A 119 -2.02 11.64 -5.36
CA ALA A 119 -3.01 12.70 -5.58
C ALA A 119 -3.76 13.04 -4.28
N PHE A 120 -4.11 12.04 -3.47
CA PHE A 120 -4.72 12.25 -2.16
C PHE A 120 -3.83 13.04 -1.21
N ALA A 121 -2.55 12.70 -1.10
CA ALA A 121 -1.60 13.43 -0.27
C ALA A 121 -1.52 14.90 -0.68
N ARG A 122 -1.49 15.17 -1.99
CA ARG A 122 -1.53 16.53 -2.54
C ARG A 122 -2.81 17.28 -2.17
N ASP A 123 -3.97 16.64 -2.31
CA ASP A 123 -5.26 17.25 -1.98
C ASP A 123 -5.36 17.60 -0.49
N VAL A 124 -4.82 16.75 0.40
CA VAL A 124 -4.87 16.98 1.86
C VAL A 124 -3.77 17.95 2.31
N GLY A 125 -2.65 18.05 1.59
CA GLY A 125 -1.48 18.85 1.97
C GLY A 125 -0.46 18.09 2.80
N LEU A 126 -0.31 16.78 2.56
CA LEU A 126 0.59 15.88 3.28
C LEU A 126 1.83 15.54 2.46
N ALA A 127 2.96 15.29 3.13
CA ALA A 127 4.05 14.52 2.52
C ALA A 127 3.63 13.04 2.33
N VAL A 128 4.43 12.24 1.61
CA VAL A 128 4.17 10.80 1.44
C VAL A 128 5.34 10.01 2.01
N HIS A 129 5.16 9.40 3.18
CA HIS A 129 6.22 8.63 3.83
C HIS A 129 6.67 7.44 2.95
N PRO A 130 7.99 7.14 2.84
CA PRO A 130 9.12 7.80 3.51
C PRO A 130 9.71 9.00 2.74
N TYR A 131 9.06 9.44 1.66
CA TYR A 131 9.53 10.54 0.84
C TYR A 131 9.27 11.90 1.51
N PRO A 132 10.23 12.84 1.43
CA PRO A 132 10.10 14.14 2.08
C PRO A 132 9.05 15.04 1.44
N THR A 133 8.70 14.80 0.16
CA THR A 133 7.69 15.57 -0.57
C THR A 133 6.84 14.66 -1.47
N VAL A 134 5.70 15.18 -1.93
CA VAL A 134 4.84 14.51 -2.90
C VAL A 134 5.58 14.27 -4.22
N GLU A 135 6.39 15.23 -4.68
CA GLU A 135 7.16 15.16 -5.91
C GLU A 135 8.21 14.05 -5.85
N ALA A 136 8.86 13.87 -4.69
CA ALA A 136 9.81 12.79 -4.48
C ALA A 136 9.11 11.41 -4.53
N ALA A 137 7.89 11.29 -3.99
CA ALA A 137 7.09 10.07 -4.11
C ALA A 137 6.64 9.82 -5.54
N GLU A 138 6.23 10.86 -6.27
CA GLU A 138 5.84 10.79 -7.67
C GLU A 138 7.00 10.35 -8.58
N ALA A 139 8.21 10.87 -8.34
CA ALA A 139 9.41 10.44 -9.04
C ALA A 139 9.71 8.95 -8.84
N ALA A 140 9.33 8.38 -7.69
CA ALA A 140 9.51 6.96 -7.38
C ALA A 140 8.40 6.05 -7.91
N LEU A 141 7.24 6.61 -8.32
CA LEU A 141 6.06 5.83 -8.69
C LEU A 141 6.33 4.86 -9.84
N LYS A 142 6.96 5.33 -10.92
CA LYS A 142 7.26 4.49 -12.10
C LYS A 142 8.13 3.29 -11.72
N MET A 143 9.16 3.51 -10.90
CA MET A 143 10.04 2.43 -10.45
C MET A 143 9.31 1.48 -9.50
N THR A 144 8.46 2.00 -8.61
CA THR A 144 7.64 1.19 -7.71
C THR A 144 6.72 0.25 -8.50
N MET A 145 6.03 0.77 -9.52
CA MET A 145 5.18 -0.03 -10.42
C MET A 145 5.99 -1.11 -11.14
N LEU A 146 7.16 -0.77 -11.67
CA LEU A 146 8.04 -1.72 -12.37
C LEU A 146 8.50 -2.85 -11.44
N LEU A 147 9.01 -2.51 -10.25
CA LEU A 147 9.53 -3.46 -9.27
C LEU A 147 8.44 -4.35 -8.64
N ASN A 148 7.18 -3.91 -8.65
CA ASN A 148 6.07 -4.75 -8.23
C ASN A 148 5.74 -5.86 -9.24
N THR A 149 6.24 -5.75 -10.48
CA THR A 149 6.19 -6.87 -11.43
C THR A 149 7.35 -7.83 -11.19
N LYS A 150 7.09 -9.15 -11.29
CA LYS A 150 8.15 -10.16 -11.14
C LYS A 150 9.24 -10.03 -12.21
N THR A 151 8.83 -9.66 -13.43
CA THR A 151 9.75 -9.39 -14.55
C THR A 151 10.62 -8.18 -14.26
N GLY A 152 10.04 -7.03 -13.92
CA GLY A 152 10.78 -5.82 -13.64
C GLY A 152 11.70 -5.95 -12.43
N PHE A 153 11.30 -6.68 -11.39
CA PHE A 153 12.19 -7.06 -10.29
C PHE A 153 13.40 -7.85 -10.79
N ARG A 154 13.19 -8.94 -11.56
CA ARG A 154 14.28 -9.79 -12.04
C ARG A 154 15.26 -9.03 -12.92
N GLU A 155 14.77 -8.27 -13.90
CA GLU A 155 15.61 -7.47 -14.80
C GLU A 155 16.42 -6.43 -14.04
N THR A 156 15.79 -5.70 -13.10
CA THR A 156 16.49 -4.69 -12.29
C THR A 156 17.53 -5.34 -11.39
N ALA A 157 17.21 -6.47 -10.76
CA ALA A 157 18.13 -7.19 -9.91
C ALA A 157 19.35 -7.73 -10.69
N GLU A 158 19.17 -8.21 -11.92
CA GLU A 158 20.26 -8.61 -12.82
C GLU A 158 21.17 -7.42 -13.17
N GLN A 159 20.59 -6.26 -13.52
CA GLN A 159 21.35 -5.04 -13.81
C GLN A 159 22.17 -4.54 -12.62
N LEU A 160 21.66 -4.73 -11.40
CA LEU A 160 22.35 -4.38 -10.16
C LEU A 160 23.37 -5.44 -9.70
N GLY A 161 23.53 -6.53 -10.45
CA GLY A 161 24.43 -7.64 -10.10
C GLY A 161 23.98 -8.42 -8.85
N MET A 162 22.69 -8.38 -8.52
CA MET A 162 22.14 -9.15 -7.41
C MET A 162 22.15 -10.64 -7.74
N ARG A 163 22.41 -11.48 -6.72
CA ARG A 163 22.27 -12.93 -6.85
C ARG A 163 20.79 -13.29 -6.97
N LEU A 164 20.43 -13.98 -8.04
CA LEU A 164 19.08 -14.47 -8.29
C LEU A 164 19.06 -15.98 -8.47
N PRO A 165 17.96 -16.66 -8.11
CA PRO A 165 17.74 -18.04 -8.50
C PRO A 165 17.78 -18.18 -10.02
N ALA A 166 18.37 -19.28 -10.50
CA ALA A 166 18.30 -19.68 -11.90
C ALA A 166 16.82 -19.74 -12.34
N GLY A 167 16.54 -19.15 -13.49
CA GLY A 167 15.17 -19.02 -13.99
C GLY A 167 15.13 -18.10 -15.21
N ARG A 168 13.99 -18.08 -15.89
CA ARG A 168 13.76 -17.23 -17.05
C ARG A 168 12.41 -16.53 -16.93
N VAL A 169 12.30 -15.35 -17.52
CA VAL A 169 11.02 -14.69 -17.80
C VAL A 169 10.49 -15.28 -19.10
N CYS A 170 9.26 -15.77 -19.10
CA CYS A 170 8.63 -16.33 -20.29
C CYS A 170 7.13 -16.03 -20.31
N LEU A 171 6.53 -16.12 -21.49
CA LEU A 171 5.09 -16.02 -21.63
C LEU A 171 4.42 -17.30 -21.14
N ARG A 172 3.13 -17.22 -20.79
CA ARG A 172 2.37 -18.37 -20.27
C ARG A 172 2.49 -19.63 -21.14
N PRO A 173 2.38 -19.56 -22.49
CA PRO A 173 2.50 -20.75 -23.33
C PRO A 173 3.88 -21.43 -23.32
N GLU A 174 4.94 -20.69 -22.98
CA GLU A 174 6.33 -21.17 -22.99
C GLU A 174 6.72 -21.87 -21.68
N THR A 175 5.91 -21.68 -20.62
CA THR A 175 6.22 -22.07 -19.24
C THR A 175 6.64 -23.53 -19.11
N GLU A 176 5.94 -24.44 -19.77
CA GLU A 176 6.26 -25.88 -19.69
C GLU A 176 7.63 -26.20 -20.30
N GLY A 177 7.93 -25.65 -21.48
CA GLY A 177 9.20 -25.86 -22.17
C GLY A 177 10.38 -25.34 -21.34
N VAL A 178 10.27 -24.10 -20.88
CA VAL A 178 11.27 -23.46 -20.02
C VAL A 178 11.49 -24.24 -18.72
N ALA A 179 10.42 -24.68 -18.07
CA ALA A 179 10.53 -25.47 -16.84
C ALA A 179 11.27 -26.81 -17.07
N ARG A 180 10.97 -27.51 -18.18
CA ARG A 180 11.65 -28.76 -18.55
C ARG A 180 13.14 -28.54 -18.83
N GLU A 181 13.51 -27.45 -19.50
CA GLU A 181 14.91 -27.12 -19.76
C GLU A 181 15.68 -26.86 -18.47
N LEU A 182 15.15 -26.02 -17.58
CA LEU A 182 15.79 -25.69 -16.31
C LEU A 182 15.97 -26.93 -15.42
N LEU A 183 14.99 -27.83 -15.38
CA LEU A 183 15.10 -29.08 -14.61
C LEU A 183 16.19 -30.00 -15.16
N ARG A 184 16.37 -30.07 -16.49
CA ARG A 184 17.45 -30.86 -17.11
C ARG A 184 18.81 -30.24 -16.84
N GLU A 185 18.95 -28.92 -16.96
CA GLU A 185 20.20 -28.19 -16.66
C GLU A 185 20.61 -28.39 -15.19
N SER A 186 19.62 -28.45 -14.29
CA SER A 186 19.83 -28.69 -12.86
C SER A 186 20.23 -30.14 -12.53
N SER A 187 19.87 -31.13 -13.36
CA SER A 187 20.18 -32.54 -13.13
C SER A 187 21.53 -32.99 -13.72
N VAL A 188 22.22 -32.12 -14.46
CA VAL A 188 23.55 -32.39 -15.04
C VAL A 188 24.69 -31.84 -14.15
N SER A 189 24.35 -31.13 -13.07
CA SER A 189 25.31 -30.53 -12.13
C SER A 189 25.39 -31.32 -10.82
N TRP A 190 25.85 -32.58 -10.87
CA TRP A 190 26.35 -33.35 -9.72
C TRP A 190 27.49 -34.27 -10.14
#